data_AF-A0A351THV3-F1
#
_entry.id   AF-A0A351THV3-F1
#
_cell.length_a   1.000
_cell.length_b   1.000
_cell.length_c   1.000
_cell.angle_alpha   90.00
_cell.angle_beta   90.00
_cell.angle_gamma   90.00
#
_symmetry.space_group_name_H-M   'P 1'
#
loop_
_entity.id
_entity.type
_entity.pdbx_description
1 polymer ?
#
loop_
_entity_poly.entity_id
_entity_poly.type
_entity_poly.pdbx_seq_one_letter_code
_entity_poly.pdbx_strand_id
1 'polypeptide(L)'
;MKEGAVMIDLEKLKQILNGYKAYFPNHWSDEKYKWEAVKHFQTHWDIEAENFGDMFKQATDRTYNLLASGYAYPRAMITNFAKADDEAVRQMFHDLFDESRDLSERVASFQNATEEIRVKYDDGTWRSHYQNTNAISTYLWLMYPDKYYIYKYEILRDVATELSAAYKPRRNGSVESMIGGFA
;
A
#
# COMPACT_ATOMS: atom_id res chain seq x y z
N MET A 1 -7.37 -12.02 -26.34
CA MET A 1 -6.29 -12.89 -25.85
C MET A 1 -5.28 -12.01 -25.13
N LYS A 2 -5.17 -12.10 -23.80
CA LYS A 2 -4.11 -11.46 -23.02
C LYS A 2 -3.43 -12.55 -22.19
N GLU A 3 -2.55 -13.32 -22.82
CA GLU A 3 -1.54 -14.09 -22.11
C GLU A 3 -0.35 -13.17 -21.89
N GLY A 4 -0.43 -12.39 -20.82
CA GLY A 4 0.72 -11.71 -20.24
C GLY A 4 1.14 -12.45 -18.97
N ALA A 5 1.25 -13.79 -19.03
CA ALA A 5 1.80 -14.53 -17.90
C ALA A 5 3.22 -14.01 -17.66
N VAL A 6 3.47 -13.54 -16.44
CA VAL A 6 4.82 -13.17 -16.00
C VAL A 6 5.72 -14.38 -16.20
N MET A 7 6.55 -14.33 -17.25
CA MET A 7 7.50 -15.38 -17.55
C MET A 7 8.67 -15.22 -16.58
N ILE A 8 8.62 -15.96 -15.48
CA ILE A 8 9.68 -16.09 -14.48
C ILE A 8 10.33 -17.47 -14.59
N ASP A 9 11.58 -17.56 -14.14
CA ASP A 9 12.30 -18.82 -14.02
C ASP A 9 11.79 -19.61 -12.79
N LEU A 10 11.06 -20.70 -13.06
CA LEU A 10 10.44 -21.54 -12.03
C LEU A 10 11.44 -22.35 -11.22
N GLU A 11 12.59 -22.72 -11.79
CA GLU A 11 13.63 -23.46 -11.04
C GLU A 11 14.29 -22.54 -10.03
N LYS A 12 14.57 -21.28 -10.41
CA LYS A 12 15.03 -20.26 -9.46
C LYS A 12 13.99 -19.95 -8.39
N LEU A 13 12.72 -19.82 -8.78
CA LEU A 13 11.63 -19.62 -7.81
C LEU A 13 11.61 -20.75 -6.77
N LYS A 14 11.72 -22.00 -7.21
CA LYS A 14 11.73 -23.17 -6.31
C LYS A 14 12.89 -23.11 -5.32
N GLN A 15 14.08 -22.71 -5.77
CA GLN A 15 15.25 -22.53 -4.90
C GLN A 15 15.03 -21.41 -3.87
N ILE A 16 14.52 -20.26 -4.31
CA ILE A 16 14.20 -19.12 -3.45
C ILE A 16 13.15 -19.50 -2.41
N LEU A 17 12.09 -20.23 -2.80
CA LEU A 17 11.05 -20.68 -1.88
C LEU A 17 11.58 -21.63 -0.82
N ASN A 18 12.50 -22.53 -1.17
CA ASN A 18 13.16 -23.41 -0.20
C ASN A 18 14.01 -22.59 0.79
N GLY A 19 14.76 -21.60 0.29
CA GLY A 19 15.51 -20.66 1.13
C GLY A 19 14.60 -19.86 2.06
N TYR A 20 13.49 -19.33 1.54
CA TYR A 20 12.51 -18.58 2.32
C TYR A 20 11.88 -19.44 3.43
N LYS A 21 11.50 -20.69 3.15
CA LYS A 21 10.95 -21.60 4.16
C LYS A 21 11.94 -21.91 5.29
N ALA A 22 13.24 -21.97 4.99
CA ALA A 22 14.28 -22.13 6.02
C ALA A 22 14.57 -20.83 6.78
N TYR A 23 14.48 -19.69 6.09
CA TYR A 23 14.70 -18.35 6.64
C TYR A 23 13.57 -17.91 7.59
N PHE A 24 12.32 -18.13 7.18
CA PHE A 24 11.13 -17.53 7.80
C PHE A 24 10.94 -17.86 9.28
N PRO A 25 11.10 -19.11 9.77
CA PRO A 25 10.91 -19.42 11.19
C PRO A 25 11.83 -18.60 12.11
N ASN A 26 13.05 -18.28 11.66
CA ASN A 26 14.03 -17.51 12.43
C ASN A 26 13.77 -15.99 12.41
N HIS A 27 12.92 -15.51 11.50
CA HIS A 27 12.60 -14.09 11.33
C HIS A 27 11.12 -13.78 11.60
N TRP A 28 10.34 -14.79 12.01
CA TRP A 28 8.91 -14.64 12.29
C TRP A 28 8.64 -13.57 13.35
N SER A 29 9.48 -13.47 14.39
CA SER A 29 9.36 -12.43 15.42
C SER A 29 9.39 -11.03 14.84
N ASP A 30 10.16 -10.82 13.77
CA ASP A 30 10.39 -9.53 13.14
C ASP A 30 9.29 -9.22 12.12
N GLU A 31 8.56 -10.23 11.66
CA GLU A 31 7.59 -10.14 10.57
C GLU A 31 6.14 -10.23 11.06
N LYS A 32 5.86 -10.87 12.20
CA LYS A 32 4.51 -11.13 12.71
C LYS A 32 3.67 -9.87 12.91
N TYR A 33 4.30 -8.73 13.25
CA TYR A 33 3.58 -7.48 13.51
C TYR A 33 2.79 -7.00 12.29
N LYS A 34 3.22 -7.37 11.08
CA LYS A 34 2.50 -7.06 9.84
C LYS A 34 1.11 -7.71 9.88
N TRP A 35 1.02 -8.98 10.24
CA TRP A 35 -0.25 -9.69 10.37
C TRP A 35 -1.08 -9.21 11.56
N GLU A 36 -0.44 -8.82 12.66
CA GLU A 36 -1.12 -8.14 13.78
C GLU A 36 -1.72 -6.80 13.31
N ALA A 37 -1.03 -6.05 12.45
CA ALA A 37 -1.53 -4.80 11.86
C ALA A 37 -2.76 -5.02 10.98
N VAL A 38 -2.75 -6.05 10.12
CA VAL A 38 -3.91 -6.44 9.30
C VAL A 38 -5.11 -6.75 10.19
N LYS A 39 -4.91 -7.62 11.20
CA LYS A 39 -6.00 -8.01 12.10
C LYS A 39 -6.55 -6.80 12.86
N HIS A 40 -5.68 -5.94 13.37
CA HIS A 40 -6.07 -4.72 14.07
C HIS A 40 -6.84 -3.76 13.16
N PHE A 41 -6.36 -3.55 11.93
CA PHE A 41 -7.04 -2.73 10.92
C PHE A 41 -8.45 -3.24 10.65
N GLN A 42 -8.58 -4.50 10.22
CA GLN A 42 -9.88 -5.08 9.87
C GLN A 42 -10.86 -5.17 11.05
N THR A 43 -10.37 -5.19 12.30
CA THR A 43 -11.24 -5.21 13.49
C THR A 43 -11.81 -3.83 13.82
N HIS A 44 -11.10 -2.75 13.48
CA HIS A 44 -11.48 -1.39 13.84
C HIS A 44 -11.88 -0.54 12.62
N TRP A 45 -11.77 -1.07 11.41
CA TRP A 45 -12.15 -0.37 10.20
C TRP A 45 -13.67 -0.34 10.05
N ASP A 46 -14.22 0.87 10.02
CA ASP A 46 -15.62 1.14 9.71
C ASP A 46 -15.70 2.40 8.84
N ILE A 47 -15.89 2.20 7.53
CA ILE A 47 -15.93 3.32 6.57
C ILE A 47 -17.09 4.28 6.86
N GLU A 48 -18.16 3.80 7.48
CA GLU A 48 -19.37 4.58 7.82
C GLU A 48 -19.29 5.20 9.23
N ALA A 49 -18.14 5.12 9.90
CA ALA A 49 -17.96 5.72 11.21
C ALA A 49 -18.25 7.23 11.19
N GLU A 50 -18.94 7.72 12.23
CA GLU A 50 -19.34 9.13 12.37
C GLU A 50 -18.16 10.09 12.21
N ASN A 51 -17.00 9.73 12.78
CA ASN A 51 -15.74 10.43 12.63
C ASN A 51 -14.72 9.50 11.95
N PHE A 52 -14.52 9.70 10.66
CA PHE A 52 -13.62 8.88 9.86
C PHE A 52 -12.17 9.02 10.32
N GLY A 53 -11.71 10.23 10.64
CA GLY A 53 -10.35 10.52 11.08
C GLY A 53 -9.94 9.77 12.35
N ASP A 54 -10.82 9.73 13.36
CA ASP A 54 -10.57 8.99 14.60
C ASP A 54 -10.61 7.47 14.36
N MET A 55 -11.57 6.99 13.56
CA MET A 55 -11.64 5.58 13.14
C MET A 55 -10.35 5.18 12.40
N PHE A 56 -9.94 5.95 11.39
CA PHE A 56 -8.72 5.70 10.61
C PHE A 56 -7.49 5.66 11.51
N LYS A 57 -7.37 6.63 12.43
CA LYS A 57 -6.27 6.69 13.39
C LYS A 57 -6.23 5.44 14.27
N GLN A 58 -7.38 4.97 14.75
CA GLN A 58 -7.48 3.75 15.55
C GLN A 58 -7.14 2.50 14.73
N ALA A 59 -7.75 2.33 13.54
CA ALA A 59 -7.53 1.18 12.67
C ALA A 59 -6.08 1.04 12.21
N THR A 60 -5.34 2.15 12.10
CA THR A 60 -3.93 2.16 11.67
C THR A 60 -2.92 2.20 12.82
N ASP A 61 -3.34 2.04 14.08
CA ASP A 61 -2.43 2.24 15.23
C ASP A 61 -1.31 1.18 15.33
N ARG A 62 -1.51 0.00 14.74
CA ARG A 62 -0.55 -1.11 14.73
C ARG A 62 0.31 -1.19 13.47
N THR A 63 0.28 -0.19 12.59
CA THR A 63 1.01 -0.26 11.30
C THR A 63 2.49 0.09 11.44
N TYR A 64 2.91 0.77 12.51
CA TYR A 64 4.31 1.14 12.77
C TYR A 64 5.02 1.69 11.52
N ASN A 65 6.16 1.10 11.15
CA ASN A 65 6.99 1.48 10.01
C ASN A 65 6.34 1.22 8.64
N LEU A 66 5.19 0.54 8.56
CA LEU A 66 4.46 0.39 7.29
C LEU A 66 3.86 1.73 6.83
N LEU A 67 3.52 2.63 7.76
CA LEU A 67 2.94 3.95 7.46
C LEU A 67 3.63 5.11 8.22
N ALA A 68 4.82 4.86 8.75
CA ALA A 68 5.68 5.86 9.40
C ALA A 68 7.15 5.42 9.30
N SER A 69 7.84 5.77 8.21
CA SER A 69 9.22 5.33 7.96
C SER A 69 10.11 6.47 7.50
N GLY A 70 11.29 6.61 8.12
CA GLY A 70 12.26 7.64 7.77
C GLY A 70 11.68 9.05 7.92
N TYR A 71 11.60 9.77 6.81
CA TYR A 71 11.01 11.12 6.76
C TYR A 71 9.62 11.17 6.12
N ALA A 72 8.98 10.00 5.92
CA ALA A 72 7.65 9.89 5.32
C ALA A 72 6.62 9.43 6.37
N TYR A 73 5.53 10.20 6.50
CA TYR A 73 4.50 10.01 7.53
C TYR A 73 3.08 9.93 6.92
N PRO A 74 2.79 8.95 6.03
CA PRO A 74 1.51 8.87 5.34
C PRO A 74 0.30 8.78 6.29
N ARG A 75 0.40 8.01 7.39
CA ARG A 75 -0.68 7.93 8.40
C ARG A 75 -0.98 9.29 9.04
N ALA A 76 0.06 10.01 9.43
CA ALA A 76 -0.10 11.33 10.06
C ALA A 76 -0.73 12.32 9.08
N MET A 77 -0.36 12.23 7.80
CA MET A 77 -0.91 13.10 6.77
C MET A 77 -2.39 12.85 6.52
N ILE A 78 -2.84 11.59 6.43
CA ILE A 78 -4.27 11.27 6.34
C ILE A 78 -5.03 11.77 7.58
N THR A 79 -4.46 11.63 8.77
CA THR A 79 -5.08 12.16 10.00
C THR A 79 -5.21 13.68 9.96
N ASN A 80 -4.25 14.40 9.39
CA ASN A 80 -4.33 15.85 9.24
C ASN A 80 -5.32 16.27 8.15
N PHE A 81 -5.39 15.52 7.04
CA PHE A 81 -6.40 15.71 6.01
C PHE A 81 -7.81 15.51 6.57
N ALA A 82 -8.05 14.47 7.39
CA ALA A 82 -9.36 14.19 7.96
C ALA A 82 -9.81 15.28 8.95
N LYS A 83 -8.87 15.93 9.66
CA LYS A 83 -9.17 17.12 10.47
C LYS A 83 -9.62 18.33 9.63
N ALA A 84 -9.14 18.43 8.39
CA ALA A 84 -9.50 19.51 7.47
C ALA A 84 -10.80 19.22 6.72
N ASP A 85 -11.00 17.97 6.27
CA ASP A 85 -12.15 17.53 5.48
C ASP A 85 -12.37 16.02 5.64
N ASP A 86 -13.07 15.63 6.70
CA ASP A 86 -13.28 14.22 7.09
C ASP A 86 -13.98 13.41 6.00
N GLU A 87 -15.01 14.00 5.37
CA GLU A 87 -15.79 13.36 4.31
C GLU A 87 -14.98 13.15 3.03
N ALA A 88 -14.18 14.15 2.62
CA ALA A 88 -13.35 14.00 1.43
C ALA A 88 -12.35 12.85 1.61
N VAL A 89 -11.76 12.70 2.80
CA VAL A 89 -10.87 11.58 3.10
C VAL A 89 -11.64 10.25 3.16
N ARG A 90 -12.84 10.22 3.75
CA ARG A 90 -13.70 9.02 3.72
C ARG A 90 -13.94 8.57 2.28
N GLN A 91 -14.36 9.49 1.40
CA GLN A 91 -14.63 9.18 -0.01
C GLN A 91 -13.40 8.63 -0.73
N MET A 92 -12.20 9.15 -0.44
CA MET A 92 -10.96 8.62 -1.01
C MET A 92 -10.75 7.14 -0.67
N PHE A 93 -10.96 6.73 0.58
CA PHE A 93 -10.80 5.34 0.99
C PHE A 93 -11.95 4.45 0.50
N HIS A 94 -13.17 4.97 0.46
CA HIS A 94 -14.30 4.29 -0.17
C HIS A 94 -13.97 3.95 -1.63
N ASP A 95 -13.50 4.92 -2.41
CA ASP A 95 -13.09 4.73 -3.81
C ASP A 95 -11.90 3.79 -3.97
N LEU A 96 -10.91 3.87 -3.08
CA LEU A 96 -9.74 2.99 -3.11
C LEU A 96 -10.14 1.52 -2.89
N PHE A 97 -11.13 1.25 -2.04
CA PHE A 97 -11.54 -0.10 -1.67
C PHE A 97 -12.69 -0.69 -2.51
N ASP A 98 -13.20 0.06 -3.49
CA ASP A 98 -14.21 -0.40 -4.45
C ASP A 98 -13.61 -1.39 -5.47
N GLU A 99 -13.59 -2.67 -5.12
CA GLU A 99 -13.05 -3.74 -5.96
C GLU A 99 -13.79 -3.96 -7.29
N SER A 100 -14.89 -3.24 -7.56
CA SER A 100 -15.59 -3.26 -8.85
C SER A 100 -14.89 -2.41 -9.93
N ARG A 101 -14.01 -1.49 -9.51
CA ARG A 101 -13.25 -0.57 -10.39
C ARG A 101 -11.83 -1.07 -10.64
N ASP A 102 -11.27 -0.66 -11.78
CA ASP A 102 -9.89 -0.99 -12.14
C ASP A 102 -8.89 -0.47 -11.08
N LEU A 103 -7.89 -1.29 -10.77
CA LEU A 103 -6.90 -0.94 -9.73
C LEU A 103 -6.09 0.32 -10.10
N SER A 104 -5.78 0.51 -11.38
CA SER A 104 -5.06 1.70 -11.84
C SER A 104 -5.87 2.97 -11.64
N GLU A 105 -7.16 2.90 -11.95
CA GLU A 105 -8.08 4.01 -11.78
C GLU A 105 -8.21 4.38 -10.30
N ARG A 106 -8.42 3.40 -9.42
CA ARG A 106 -8.56 3.63 -7.98
C ARG A 106 -7.33 4.27 -7.35
N VAL A 107 -6.14 3.77 -7.69
CA VAL A 107 -4.88 4.28 -7.15
C VAL A 107 -4.61 5.69 -7.68
N ALA A 108 -4.86 5.94 -8.98
CA ALA A 108 -4.70 7.26 -9.57
C ALA A 108 -5.70 8.27 -8.97
N SER A 109 -6.97 7.88 -8.80
CA SER A 109 -7.99 8.70 -8.13
C SER A 109 -7.58 9.04 -6.71
N PHE A 110 -7.05 8.08 -5.94
CA PHE A 110 -6.56 8.34 -4.59
C PHE A 110 -5.40 9.36 -4.60
N GLN A 111 -4.43 9.22 -5.50
CA GLN A 111 -3.32 10.17 -5.61
C GLN A 111 -3.81 11.59 -5.94
N ASN A 112 -4.70 11.72 -6.92
CA ASN A 112 -5.25 13.01 -7.32
C ASN A 112 -6.02 13.67 -6.17
N ALA A 113 -6.93 12.93 -5.53
CA ALA A 113 -7.69 13.45 -4.39
C ALA A 113 -6.79 13.86 -3.21
N THR A 114 -5.71 13.12 -2.92
CA THR A 114 -4.75 13.52 -1.88
C THR A 114 -4.05 14.83 -2.19
N GLU A 115 -3.74 15.08 -3.47
CA GLU A 115 -3.11 16.32 -3.90
C GLU A 115 -4.10 17.48 -3.92
N GLU A 116 -5.37 17.23 -4.29
CA GLU A 116 -6.44 18.23 -4.21
C GLU A 116 -6.68 18.70 -2.77
N ILE A 117 -6.78 17.77 -1.81
CA ILE A 117 -6.90 18.13 -0.38
C ILE A 117 -5.66 18.88 0.08
N ARG A 118 -4.45 18.43 -0.31
CA ARG A 118 -3.21 19.13 0.02
C ARG A 118 -3.25 20.57 -0.48
N VAL A 119 -3.51 20.80 -1.77
CA VAL A 119 -3.54 22.15 -2.36
C VAL A 119 -4.63 23.02 -1.73
N LYS A 120 -5.79 22.45 -1.42
CA LYS A 120 -6.93 23.19 -0.88
C LYS A 120 -6.72 23.66 0.56
N TYR A 121 -6.07 22.84 1.40
CA TYR A 121 -5.98 23.06 2.84
C TYR A 121 -4.56 23.30 3.37
N ASP A 122 -3.53 23.23 2.52
CA ASP A 122 -2.14 23.53 2.92
C ASP A 122 -2.02 24.99 3.41
N ASP A 123 -1.56 25.13 4.64
CA ASP A 123 -1.29 26.40 5.32
C ASP A 123 0.19 26.84 5.14
N GLY A 124 0.92 26.18 4.25
CA GLY A 124 2.35 26.36 4.01
C GLY A 124 3.23 25.39 4.79
N THR A 125 2.65 24.50 5.61
CA THR A 125 3.38 23.48 6.36
C THR A 125 3.45 22.13 5.65
N TRP A 126 2.59 21.84 4.67
CA TRP A 126 2.50 20.54 4.02
C TRP A 126 3.34 20.44 2.75
N ARG A 127 4.62 20.09 2.95
CA ARG A 127 5.60 19.91 1.86
C ARG A 127 5.32 18.72 0.92
N SER A 128 4.53 17.74 1.37
CA SER A 128 4.13 16.55 0.59
C SER A 128 2.88 15.90 1.18
N HIS A 129 2.07 15.24 0.35
CA HIS A 129 0.94 14.42 0.80
C HIS A 129 1.37 13.03 1.30
N TYR A 130 2.60 12.59 1.01
CA TYR A 130 3.19 11.29 1.38
C TYR A 130 2.43 10.03 0.92
N GLN A 131 1.32 10.15 0.17
CA GLN A 131 0.53 9.02 -0.31
C GLN A 131 1.08 8.49 -1.65
N ASN A 132 2.29 7.92 -1.60
CA ASN A 132 2.91 7.25 -2.74
C ASN A 132 2.35 5.82 -2.92
N THR A 133 2.79 5.12 -3.97
CA THR A 133 2.37 3.75 -4.27
C THR A 133 2.69 2.75 -3.15
N ASN A 134 3.73 2.97 -2.34
CA ASN A 134 4.01 2.14 -1.16
C ASN A 134 2.94 2.33 -0.06
N ALA A 135 2.56 3.56 0.25
CA ALA A 135 1.50 3.84 1.22
C ALA A 135 0.14 3.30 0.73
N ILE A 136 -0.22 3.57 -0.52
CA ILE A 136 -1.50 3.15 -1.11
C ILE A 136 -1.62 1.62 -1.16
N SER A 137 -0.57 0.93 -1.61
CA SER A 137 -0.56 -0.54 -1.57
C SER A 137 -0.59 -1.11 -0.15
N THR A 138 -0.07 -0.39 0.85
CA THR A 138 -0.20 -0.78 2.25
C THR A 138 -1.65 -0.71 2.72
N TYR A 139 -2.41 0.34 2.38
CA TYR A 139 -3.85 0.41 2.70
C TYR A 139 -4.63 -0.71 2.03
N LEU A 140 -4.37 -0.97 0.74
CA LEU A 140 -4.98 -2.07 0.00
C LEU A 140 -4.66 -3.43 0.63
N TRP A 141 -3.42 -3.66 1.04
CA TRP A 141 -2.99 -4.89 1.71
C TRP A 141 -3.59 -5.05 3.11
N LEU A 142 -3.75 -3.96 3.87
CA LEU A 142 -4.43 -4.01 5.18
C LEU A 142 -5.89 -4.45 5.04
N MET A 143 -6.58 -4.00 3.98
CA MET A 143 -7.97 -4.37 3.70
C MET A 143 -8.08 -5.78 3.10
N TYR A 144 -7.29 -6.08 2.07
CA TYR A 144 -7.33 -7.33 1.29
C TYR A 144 -5.95 -8.00 1.21
N PRO A 145 -5.44 -8.58 2.31
CA PRO A 145 -4.07 -9.10 2.41
C PRO A 145 -3.78 -10.31 1.51
N ASP A 146 -4.83 -11.03 1.09
CA ASP A 146 -4.72 -12.19 0.19
C ASP A 146 -4.61 -11.80 -1.29
N LYS A 147 -4.94 -10.53 -1.63
CA LYS A 147 -4.99 -10.03 -3.02
C LYS A 147 -3.87 -9.05 -3.33
N TYR A 148 -3.57 -8.15 -2.39
CA TYR A 148 -2.54 -7.14 -2.56
C TYR A 148 -1.29 -7.47 -1.75
N TYR A 149 -0.19 -6.80 -2.04
CA TYR A 149 1.03 -6.84 -1.24
C TYR A 149 1.59 -5.43 -1.09
N ILE A 150 2.43 -5.22 -0.09
CA ILE A 150 3.09 -3.94 0.16
C ILE A 150 4.12 -3.66 -0.94
N TYR A 151 3.82 -2.72 -1.84
CA TYR A 151 4.69 -2.43 -2.96
C TYR A 151 5.95 -1.68 -2.52
N LYS A 152 7.11 -2.25 -2.82
CA LYS A 152 8.42 -1.59 -2.73
C LYS A 152 9.17 -1.82 -4.03
N TYR A 153 9.51 -0.74 -4.74
CA TYR A 153 10.21 -0.81 -6.02
C TYR A 153 11.48 -1.67 -5.94
N GLU A 154 12.30 -1.47 -4.91
CA GLU A 154 13.58 -2.17 -4.75
C GLU A 154 13.37 -3.69 -4.62
N ILE A 155 12.38 -4.10 -3.81
CA ILE A 155 12.04 -5.51 -3.63
C ILE A 155 11.53 -6.12 -4.95
N LEU A 156 10.61 -5.44 -5.65
CA LEU A 156 10.10 -5.95 -6.93
C LEU A 156 11.22 -6.04 -7.98
N ARG A 157 12.09 -5.05 -8.06
CA ARG A 157 13.25 -5.05 -8.96
C ARG A 157 14.18 -6.23 -8.67
N ASP A 158 14.47 -6.47 -7.40
CA ASP A 158 15.39 -7.54 -6.99
C ASP A 158 14.78 -8.90 -7.29
N VAL A 159 13.50 -9.13 -6.94
CA VAL A 159 12.77 -10.35 -7.28
C VAL A 159 12.70 -10.57 -8.79
N ALA A 160 12.38 -9.53 -9.57
CA ALA A 160 12.35 -9.62 -11.04
C ALA A 160 13.74 -9.93 -11.63
N THR A 161 14.81 -9.52 -10.98
CA THR A 161 16.19 -9.80 -11.39
C THR A 161 16.57 -11.24 -11.07
N GLU A 162 16.35 -11.66 -9.82
CA GLU A 162 16.65 -13.02 -9.35
C GLU A 162 15.86 -14.06 -10.15
N LEU A 163 14.55 -13.84 -10.35
CA LEU A 163 13.68 -14.73 -11.11
C LEU A 163 13.81 -14.61 -12.63
N SER A 164 14.74 -13.78 -13.13
CA SER A 164 14.90 -13.54 -14.57
C SER A 164 13.58 -13.17 -15.27
N ALA A 165 12.71 -12.41 -14.58
CA ALA A 165 11.41 -12.02 -15.08
C ALA A 165 11.52 -11.18 -16.36
N ALA A 166 10.59 -11.42 -17.30
CA ALA A 166 10.48 -10.63 -18.53
C ALA A 166 10.11 -9.16 -18.25
N TYR A 167 9.24 -8.94 -17.26
CA TYR A 167 8.89 -7.60 -16.80
C TYR A 167 9.99 -7.01 -15.91
N LYS A 168 10.31 -5.73 -16.11
CA LYS A 168 11.23 -4.97 -15.26
C LYS A 168 10.55 -3.69 -14.78
N PRO A 169 10.40 -3.49 -13.45
CA PRO A 169 9.76 -2.30 -12.92
C PRO A 169 10.60 -1.05 -13.19
N ARG A 170 9.94 0.10 -13.33
CA ARG A 170 10.63 1.40 -13.50
C ARG A 170 10.71 2.15 -12.17
N ARG A 171 11.84 2.82 -11.92
CA ARG A 171 12.02 3.68 -10.73
C ARG A 171 11.37 5.06 -10.93
N ASN A 172 10.07 5.09 -11.15
CA ASN A 172 9.31 6.32 -11.40
C ASN A 172 8.16 6.56 -10.41
N GLY A 173 7.93 5.61 -9.49
CA GLY A 173 6.83 5.71 -8.52
C GLY A 173 5.43 5.63 -9.15
N SER A 174 5.30 5.27 -10.43
CA SER A 174 4.03 5.26 -11.14
C SER A 174 3.11 4.13 -10.69
N VAL A 175 1.82 4.36 -10.87
CA VAL A 175 0.77 3.36 -10.69
C VAL A 175 1.02 2.13 -11.57
N GLU A 176 1.43 2.34 -12.83
CA GLU A 176 1.79 1.25 -13.75
C GLU A 176 2.91 0.35 -13.21
N SER A 177 3.95 0.92 -12.59
CA SER A 177 5.05 0.14 -12.00
C SER A 177 4.60 -0.69 -10.79
N MET A 178 3.65 -0.17 -10.02
CA MET A 178 3.03 -0.89 -8.91
C MET A 178 2.19 -2.06 -9.42
N ILE A 179 1.32 -1.81 -10.41
CA ILE A 179 0.43 -2.82 -11.00
C ILE A 179 1.22 -3.93 -11.69
N GLY A 180 2.32 -3.58 -12.36
CA GLY A 180 3.17 -4.56 -13.02
C GLY A 180 3.78 -5.61 -12.09
N GLY A 181 3.76 -5.41 -10.76
CA GLY A 181 4.10 -6.47 -9.83
C GLY A 181 2.90 -7.23 -9.24
N PHE A 182 1.66 -6.72 -9.36
CA PHE A 182 0.42 -7.43 -9.00
C PHE A 182 -0.08 -8.36 -10.11
N ALA A 183 0.30 -8.10 -11.36
CA ALA A 183 -0.02 -8.90 -12.54
C ALA A 183 0.90 -10.12 -12.66
#